data_AF-A0A834V518-F1
#
_entry.id   AF-A0A834V518-F1
#
_cell.length_a   1.000
_cell.length_b   1.000
_cell.length_c   1.000
_cell.angle_alpha   90.00
_cell.angle_beta   90.00
_cell.angle_gamma   90.00
#
_symmetry.space_group_name_H-M   'P 1'
#
loop_
_entity.id
_entity.type
_entity.pdbx_description
1 polymer ?
#
loop_
_entity_poly.entity_id
_entity_poly.type
_entity_poly.pdbx_seq_one_letter_code
_entity_poly.pdbx_strand_id
1 'polypeptide(L)'
;MEEERSVLNNQLLEMKKRESKYIKETDEEKASLQKSISITSALLTEKDAELEKLRNEVTVLRGENASAKSLHSVVQTLESDKVKLELKVKNLELQLKENKRQLGSSSGNTDTQAEEDERAQESQIDFLNSVIVDLQRKNQDLKMKVEMMSEAALNGNGDDLNTYDSDDQEKQTKKKPRLFCDICDCFDLHDTEDCPTQAQMSEDPPHSTHHGSRSEERPYCEICEMFGHWATNCNDDETF
;
A
#
# COMPACT_ATOMS: atom_id res chain seq x y z
N MET A 1 42.31 -79.88 14.27
CA MET A 1 41.29 -79.63 15.31
C MET A 1 41.38 -78.23 15.92
N GLU A 2 42.38 -77.90 16.75
CA GLU A 2 42.46 -76.57 17.41
C GLU A 2 42.69 -75.43 16.41
N GLU A 3 43.59 -75.65 15.45
CA GLU A 3 43.99 -74.66 14.44
C GLU A 3 42.86 -74.40 13.44
N GLU A 4 42.16 -75.44 12.98
CA GLU A 4 40.95 -75.34 12.14
C GLU A 4 39.82 -74.59 12.85
N ARG A 5 39.63 -74.83 14.16
CA ARG A 5 38.65 -74.11 14.98
C ARG A 5 38.99 -72.62 15.10
N SER A 6 40.28 -72.29 15.19
CA SER A 6 40.78 -70.91 15.19
C SER A 6 40.52 -70.20 13.84
N VAL A 7 40.82 -70.87 12.73
CA VAL A 7 40.57 -70.36 11.36
C VAL A 7 39.08 -70.09 11.15
N LEU A 8 38.21 -71.05 11.50
CA LEU A 8 36.75 -70.89 11.42
C LEU A 8 36.24 -69.73 12.30
N ASN A 9 36.77 -69.57 13.50
CA ASN A 9 36.40 -68.47 14.38
C ASN A 9 36.81 -67.09 13.81
N ASN A 10 38.00 -67.01 13.20
CA ASN A 10 38.45 -65.79 12.53
C ASN A 10 37.58 -65.46 11.30
N GLN A 11 37.22 -66.46 10.49
CA GLN A 11 36.32 -66.27 9.35
C GLN A 11 34.93 -65.79 9.79
N LEU A 12 34.38 -66.36 10.86
CA LEU A 12 33.09 -65.94 11.43
C LEU A 12 33.14 -64.49 11.92
N LEU A 13 34.24 -64.10 12.58
CA LEU A 13 34.43 -62.72 13.05
C LEU A 13 34.49 -61.74 11.87
N GLU A 14 35.21 -62.10 10.81
CA GLU A 14 35.32 -61.29 9.61
C GLU A 14 33.98 -61.15 8.87
N MET A 15 33.21 -62.24 8.77
CA MET A 15 31.85 -62.24 8.23
C MET A 15 30.92 -61.31 9.02
N LYS A 16 30.90 -61.43 10.36
CA LYS A 16 30.10 -60.54 11.23
C LYS A 16 30.49 -59.07 11.07
N LYS A 17 31.78 -58.78 10.89
CA LYS A 17 32.26 -57.41 10.66
C LYS A 17 31.78 -56.87 9.30
N ARG A 18 31.83 -57.68 8.24
CA ARG A 18 31.29 -57.31 6.93
C ARG A 18 29.79 -57.09 6.97
N GLU A 19 29.04 -58.01 7.60
CA GLU A 19 27.59 -57.91 7.78
C GLU A 19 27.21 -56.63 8.55
N SER A 20 27.87 -56.35 9.68
CA SER A 20 27.63 -55.12 10.43
C SER A 20 27.93 -53.86 9.62
N LYS A 21 28.96 -53.87 8.77
CA LYS A 21 29.27 -52.76 7.87
C LYS A 21 28.15 -52.57 6.84
N TYR A 22 27.70 -53.63 6.18
CA TYR A 22 26.61 -53.56 5.19
C TYR A 22 25.29 -53.07 5.79
N ILE A 23 24.94 -53.51 7.01
CA ILE A 23 23.74 -53.04 7.70
C ILE A 23 23.83 -51.53 7.93
N LYS A 24 24.98 -51.03 8.43
CA LYS A 24 25.17 -49.59 8.65
C LYS A 24 25.07 -48.78 7.37
N GLU A 25 25.73 -49.20 6.30
CA GLU A 25 25.66 -48.52 5.00
C GLU A 25 24.22 -48.50 4.47
N THR A 26 23.50 -49.62 4.58
CA THR A 26 22.09 -49.71 4.15
C THR A 26 21.18 -48.82 4.99
N ASP A 27 21.39 -48.75 6.32
CA ASP A 27 20.60 -47.92 7.22
C ASP A 27 20.87 -46.42 6.96
N GLU A 28 22.12 -46.04 6.70
CA GLU A 28 22.51 -44.68 6.32
C GLU A 28 21.87 -44.27 4.99
N GLU A 29 21.92 -45.14 3.97
CA GLU A 29 21.25 -44.91 2.69
C GLU A 29 19.74 -44.77 2.86
N LYS A 30 19.10 -45.67 3.62
CA LYS A 30 17.66 -45.62 3.91
C LYS A 30 17.28 -44.32 4.63
N ALA A 31 18.07 -43.89 5.60
CA ALA A 31 17.84 -42.62 6.31
C ALA A 31 17.97 -41.42 5.37
N SER A 32 18.96 -41.43 4.47
CA SER A 32 19.15 -40.37 3.48
C SER A 32 17.98 -40.28 2.48
N LEU A 33 17.49 -41.42 2.01
CA LEU A 33 16.34 -41.51 1.12
C LEU A 33 15.06 -41.06 1.82
N GLN A 34 14.83 -41.50 3.06
CA GLN A 34 13.68 -41.08 3.85
C GLN A 34 13.66 -39.56 4.05
N LYS A 35 14.84 -38.95 4.31
CA LYS A 35 14.98 -37.49 4.41
C LYS A 35 14.65 -36.80 3.08
N SER A 36 15.18 -37.31 1.97
CA SER A 36 14.90 -36.78 0.63
C SER A 36 13.42 -36.85 0.27
N ILE A 37 12.76 -37.97 0.57
CA ILE A 37 11.31 -38.16 0.39
C ILE A 37 10.53 -37.15 1.22
N SER A 38 10.87 -36.97 2.50
CA SER A 38 10.20 -36.02 3.38
C SER A 38 10.31 -34.57 2.89
N ILE A 39 11.49 -34.18 2.38
CA ILE A 39 11.70 -32.83 1.82
C ILE A 39 10.87 -32.67 0.55
N THR A 40 10.94 -33.67 -0.35
CA THR A 40 10.20 -33.64 -1.62
C THR A 40 8.69 -33.62 -1.40
N SER A 41 8.18 -34.36 -0.42
CA SER A 41 6.75 -34.33 -0.09
C SER A 41 6.31 -32.97 0.47
N ALA A 42 7.15 -32.34 1.30
CA ALA A 42 6.84 -31.00 1.81
C ALA A 42 6.80 -29.96 0.68
N LEU A 43 7.78 -30.01 -0.23
CA LEU A 43 7.81 -29.14 -1.41
C LEU A 43 6.60 -29.37 -2.33
N LEU A 44 6.18 -30.63 -2.49
CA LEU A 44 4.99 -30.96 -3.28
C LEU A 44 3.73 -30.33 -2.66
N THR A 45 3.55 -30.45 -1.34
CA THR A 45 2.40 -29.83 -0.65
C THR A 45 2.40 -28.31 -0.76
N GLU A 46 3.57 -27.67 -0.71
CA GLU A 46 3.70 -26.22 -0.90
C GLU A 46 3.30 -25.83 -2.33
N LYS A 47 3.77 -26.58 -3.33
CA LYS A 47 3.43 -26.34 -4.74
C LYS A 47 1.95 -26.56 -5.03
N ASP A 48 1.32 -27.57 -4.42
CA ASP A 48 -0.12 -27.79 -4.53
C ASP A 48 -0.92 -26.61 -3.93
N ALA A 49 -0.50 -26.08 -2.79
CA ALA A 49 -1.12 -24.89 -2.19
C ALA A 49 -0.96 -23.64 -3.07
N GLU A 50 0.22 -23.43 -3.66
CA GLU A 50 0.48 -22.34 -4.60
C GLU A 50 -0.37 -22.45 -5.86
N LEU A 51 -0.50 -23.66 -6.43
CA LEU A 51 -1.36 -23.91 -7.59
C LEU A 51 -2.83 -23.62 -7.29
N GLU A 52 -3.31 -23.99 -6.10
CA GLU A 52 -4.69 -23.72 -5.72
C GLU A 52 -4.95 -22.22 -5.51
N LYS A 53 -3.99 -21.49 -4.95
CA LYS A 53 -4.05 -20.03 -4.86
C LYS A 53 -4.14 -19.38 -6.24
N LEU A 54 -3.27 -19.79 -7.18
CA LEU A 54 -3.26 -19.26 -8.54
C LEU A 54 -4.56 -19.61 -9.29
N ARG A 55 -5.12 -20.80 -9.08
CA ARG A 55 -6.43 -21.16 -9.64
C ARG A 55 -7.53 -20.24 -9.14
N ASN A 56 -7.58 -19.97 -7.84
CA ASN A 56 -8.55 -19.06 -7.26
C ASN A 56 -8.41 -17.65 -7.84
N GLU A 57 -7.18 -17.13 -7.95
CA GLU A 57 -6.92 -15.83 -8.56
C GLU A 57 -7.41 -15.77 -10.02
N VAL A 58 -7.14 -16.80 -10.82
CA VAL A 58 -7.64 -16.88 -12.20
C VAL A 58 -9.16 -16.88 -12.26
N THR A 59 -9.84 -17.54 -11.32
CA THR A 59 -11.32 -17.53 -11.28
C THR A 59 -11.87 -16.15 -10.96
N VAL A 60 -11.27 -15.44 -10.01
CA VAL A 60 -11.66 -14.07 -9.63
C VAL A 60 -11.45 -13.12 -10.80
N LEU A 61 -10.25 -13.12 -11.40
CA LEU A 61 -9.93 -12.26 -12.55
C LEU A 61 -10.85 -12.52 -13.75
N ARG A 62 -11.26 -13.77 -13.99
CA ARG A 62 -12.26 -14.08 -15.02
C ARG A 62 -13.63 -13.48 -14.71
N GLY A 63 -14.06 -13.52 -13.45
CA GLY A 63 -15.29 -12.89 -12.99
C GLY A 63 -15.25 -11.36 -13.17
N GLU A 64 -14.18 -10.72 -12.72
CA GLU A 64 -13.97 -9.28 -12.88
C GLU A 64 -13.94 -8.85 -14.35
N ASN A 65 -13.26 -9.61 -15.21
CA ASN A 65 -13.22 -9.34 -16.65
C ASN A 65 -14.60 -9.48 -17.31
N ALA A 66 -15.42 -10.43 -16.88
CA ALA A 66 -16.80 -10.55 -17.36
C ALA A 66 -17.65 -9.32 -16.95
N SER A 67 -17.53 -8.89 -15.70
CA SER A 67 -18.20 -7.67 -15.20
C SER A 67 -17.71 -6.41 -15.94
N ALA A 68 -16.41 -6.28 -16.18
CA ALA A 68 -15.83 -5.17 -16.93
C ALA A 68 -16.39 -5.10 -18.36
N LYS A 69 -16.52 -6.23 -19.05
CA LYS A 69 -17.14 -6.29 -20.39
C LYS A 69 -18.61 -5.90 -20.37
N SER A 70 -19.37 -6.34 -19.36
CA SER A 70 -20.77 -5.94 -19.19
C SER A 70 -20.90 -4.43 -18.97
N LEU A 71 -20.11 -3.87 -18.07
CA LEU A 71 -20.07 -2.43 -17.82
C LEU A 71 -19.69 -1.65 -19.08
N HIS A 72 -18.69 -2.12 -19.82
CA HIS A 72 -18.30 -1.50 -21.08
C HIS A 72 -19.45 -1.45 -22.10
N SER A 73 -20.21 -2.54 -22.25
CA SER A 73 -21.40 -2.57 -23.11
C SER A 73 -22.49 -1.59 -22.67
N VAL A 74 -22.68 -1.42 -21.36
CA VAL A 74 -23.64 -0.45 -20.81
C VAL A 74 -23.18 0.98 -21.10
N VAL A 75 -21.89 1.28 -20.85
CA VAL A 75 -21.30 2.59 -21.15
C VAL A 75 -21.44 2.93 -22.63
N GLN A 76 -21.13 2.00 -23.53
CA GLN A 76 -21.26 2.21 -24.97
C GLN A 76 -22.71 2.55 -25.38
N THR A 77 -23.69 1.89 -24.74
CA THR A 77 -25.11 2.15 -25.00
C THR A 77 -25.50 3.55 -24.50
N LEU A 78 -25.08 3.91 -23.28
CA LEU A 78 -25.33 5.23 -22.71
C LEU A 78 -24.68 6.36 -23.53
N GLU A 79 -23.46 6.14 -24.04
CA GLU A 79 -22.78 7.09 -24.92
C GLU A 79 -23.56 7.30 -26.23
N SER A 80 -24.07 6.22 -26.84
CA SER A 80 -24.92 6.31 -28.02
C SER A 80 -26.20 7.10 -27.75
N ASP A 81 -26.86 6.83 -26.63
CA ASP A 81 -28.11 7.49 -26.26
C ASP A 81 -27.88 8.96 -25.89
N LYS A 82 -26.77 9.29 -25.23
CA LYS A 82 -26.35 10.69 -25.00
C LYS A 82 -26.26 11.46 -26.31
N VAL A 83 -25.57 10.94 -27.31
CA VAL A 83 -25.42 11.60 -28.62
C VAL A 83 -26.78 11.81 -29.30
N LYS A 84 -27.68 10.81 -29.25
CA LYS A 84 -29.04 10.94 -29.82
C LYS A 84 -29.85 12.03 -29.10
N LEU A 85 -29.75 12.09 -27.78
CA LEU A 85 -30.43 13.11 -26.98
C LEU A 85 -29.89 14.51 -27.26
N GLU A 86 -28.56 14.67 -27.33
CA GLU A 86 -27.91 15.93 -27.71
C GLU A 86 -28.38 16.42 -29.08
N LEU A 87 -28.46 15.53 -30.08
CA LEU A 87 -28.97 15.88 -31.40
C LEU A 87 -30.44 16.32 -31.35
N LYS A 88 -31.27 15.63 -30.56
CA LYS A 88 -32.68 15.96 -30.41
C LYS A 88 -32.87 17.31 -29.73
N VAL A 89 -32.10 17.61 -28.68
CA VAL A 89 -32.09 18.91 -27.99
C VAL A 89 -31.72 20.01 -28.98
N LYS A 90 -30.63 19.84 -29.74
CA LYS A 90 -30.21 20.82 -30.74
C LYS A 90 -31.28 21.07 -31.81
N ASN A 91 -31.99 20.03 -32.26
CA ASN A 91 -33.09 20.20 -33.21
C ASN A 91 -34.27 20.97 -32.60
N LEU A 92 -34.66 20.62 -31.37
CA LEU A 92 -35.72 21.34 -30.66
C LEU A 92 -35.36 22.81 -30.41
N GLU A 93 -34.11 23.11 -30.05
CA GLU A 93 -33.62 24.48 -29.91
C GLU A 93 -33.71 25.27 -31.22
N LEU A 94 -33.35 24.65 -32.36
CA LEU A 94 -33.50 25.27 -33.67
C LEU A 94 -34.97 25.54 -34.02
N GLN A 95 -35.86 24.58 -33.77
CA GLN A 95 -37.30 24.75 -33.99
C GLN A 95 -37.92 25.83 -33.10
N LEU A 96 -37.46 25.95 -31.85
CA LEU A 96 -37.88 27.01 -30.93
C LEU A 96 -37.42 28.39 -31.41
N LYS A 97 -36.15 28.52 -31.84
CA LYS A 97 -35.63 29.76 -32.43
C LYS A 97 -36.41 30.17 -33.68
N GLU A 98 -36.74 29.22 -34.54
CA GLU A 98 -37.52 29.49 -35.75
C GLU A 98 -38.97 29.89 -35.43
N ASN A 99 -39.65 29.20 -34.52
CA ASN A 99 -40.98 29.60 -34.04
C ASN A 99 -40.97 31.00 -33.42
N LYS A 100 -39.95 31.33 -32.60
CA LYS A 100 -39.82 32.65 -31.98
C LYS A 100 -39.65 33.75 -33.05
N ARG A 101 -38.85 33.52 -34.09
CA ARG A 101 -38.73 34.44 -35.24
C ARG A 101 -40.06 34.63 -35.99
N GLN A 102 -40.82 33.56 -36.19
CA GLN A 102 -42.12 33.63 -36.87
C GLN A 102 -43.16 34.41 -36.03
N LEU A 103 -43.14 34.28 -34.70
CA LEU A 103 -43.96 35.06 -33.77
C LEU A 103 -43.53 36.53 -33.68
N GLY A 104 -42.23 36.82 -33.65
CA GLY A 104 -41.67 38.19 -33.63
C GLY A 104 -41.98 39.00 -34.89
N SER A 105 -42.07 38.35 -36.07
CA SER A 105 -42.47 39.01 -37.32
C SER A 105 -43.93 39.51 -37.35
N SER A 106 -44.76 39.16 -36.36
CA SER A 106 -46.13 39.66 -36.19
C SER A 106 -46.24 40.86 -35.23
N SER A 107 -45.18 41.21 -34.49
CA SER A 107 -45.21 42.27 -33.47
C SER A 107 -44.10 43.29 -33.74
N GLY A 108 -44.43 44.32 -34.54
CA GLY A 108 -43.48 45.34 -34.97
C GLY A 108 -42.91 46.22 -33.84
N ASN A 109 -41.62 46.52 -33.96
CA ASN A 109 -40.88 47.67 -33.41
C ASN A 109 -40.41 47.70 -31.94
N THR A 110 -40.51 46.62 -31.15
CA THR A 110 -39.88 46.60 -29.80
C THR A 110 -38.71 45.62 -29.65
N ASP A 111 -38.49 44.72 -30.62
CA ASP A 111 -37.58 43.56 -30.49
C ASP A 111 -36.10 43.91 -30.75
N THR A 112 -35.81 44.91 -31.58
CA THR A 112 -34.42 45.20 -32.02
C THR A 112 -33.51 45.69 -30.90
N GLN A 113 -34.04 46.43 -29.93
CA GLN A 113 -33.27 46.93 -28.78
C GLN A 113 -32.93 45.79 -27.81
N ALA A 114 -33.89 44.88 -27.58
CA ALA A 114 -33.70 43.72 -26.73
C ALA A 114 -32.69 42.74 -27.32
N GLU A 115 -32.71 42.53 -28.65
CA GLU A 115 -31.75 41.67 -29.36
C GLU A 115 -30.32 42.24 -29.37
N GLU A 116 -30.16 43.56 -29.34
CA GLU A 116 -28.84 44.21 -29.21
C GLU A 116 -28.31 44.13 -27.78
N ASP A 117 -29.17 44.34 -26.78
CA ASP A 117 -28.82 44.17 -25.37
C ASP A 117 -28.49 42.71 -25.03
N GLU A 118 -29.22 41.74 -25.59
CA GLU A 118 -28.97 40.30 -25.40
C GLU A 118 -27.62 39.89 -26.04
N ARG A 119 -27.29 40.41 -27.24
CA ARG A 119 -25.97 40.23 -27.86
C ARG A 119 -24.84 40.88 -27.06
N ALA A 120 -25.07 42.06 -26.48
CA ALA A 120 -24.09 42.72 -25.63
C ALA A 120 -23.83 41.90 -24.35
N GLN A 121 -24.89 41.37 -23.73
CA GLN A 121 -24.79 40.49 -22.57
C GLN A 121 -24.09 39.16 -22.90
N GLU A 122 -24.40 38.55 -24.05
CA GLU A 122 -23.74 37.33 -24.52
C GLU A 122 -22.23 37.57 -24.74
N SER A 123 -21.87 38.71 -25.35
CA SER A 123 -20.45 39.10 -25.51
C SER A 123 -19.73 39.33 -24.16
N GLN A 124 -20.45 39.83 -23.16
CA GLN A 124 -19.93 40.01 -21.81
C GLN A 124 -19.72 38.65 -21.10
N ILE A 125 -20.65 37.72 -21.29
CA ILE A 125 -20.54 36.36 -20.77
C ILE A 125 -19.33 35.64 -21.39
N ASP A 126 -19.14 35.75 -22.70
CA ASP A 126 -17.99 35.15 -23.39
C ASP A 126 -16.65 35.72 -22.90
N PHE A 127 -16.59 37.05 -22.69
CA PHE A 127 -15.42 37.69 -22.11
C PHE A 127 -15.14 37.17 -20.69
N LEU A 128 -16.17 37.09 -19.84
CA LEU A 128 -16.04 36.57 -18.47
C LEU A 128 -15.60 35.11 -18.48
N ASN A 129 -16.17 34.27 -19.35
CA ASN A 129 -15.78 32.87 -19.49
C ASN A 129 -14.31 32.73 -19.91
N SER A 130 -13.83 33.57 -20.84
CA SER A 130 -12.41 33.63 -21.22
C SER A 130 -11.51 33.99 -20.02
N VAL A 131 -11.87 35.02 -19.26
CA VAL A 131 -11.14 35.43 -18.04
C VAL A 131 -11.16 34.34 -16.97
N ILE A 132 -12.30 33.66 -16.79
CA ILE A 132 -12.44 32.56 -15.83
C ILE A 132 -11.51 31.40 -16.22
N VAL A 133 -11.48 31.01 -17.50
CA VAL A 133 -10.58 29.95 -17.99
C VAL A 133 -9.12 30.33 -17.75
N ASP A 134 -8.72 31.57 -18.06
CA ASP A 134 -7.36 32.05 -17.84
C ASP A 134 -6.98 32.08 -16.35
N LEU A 135 -7.90 32.51 -15.48
CA LEU A 135 -7.68 32.51 -14.03
C LEU A 135 -7.63 31.10 -13.45
N GLN A 136 -8.46 30.18 -13.94
CA GLN A 136 -8.44 28.78 -13.53
C GLN A 136 -7.12 28.11 -13.96
N ARG A 137 -6.65 28.36 -15.19
CA ARG A 137 -5.33 27.88 -15.65
C ARG A 137 -4.20 28.43 -14.77
N LYS A 138 -4.19 29.74 -14.49
CA LYS A 138 -3.18 30.34 -13.59
C LYS A 138 -3.24 29.76 -12.18
N ASN A 139 -4.43 29.50 -11.64
CA ASN A 139 -4.58 28.85 -10.33
C ASN A 139 -4.04 27.40 -10.35
N GLN A 140 -4.29 26.65 -11.42
CA GLN A 140 -3.74 25.31 -11.59
C GLN A 140 -2.21 25.34 -11.69
N ASP A 141 -1.64 26.25 -12.47
CA ASP A 141 -0.19 26.43 -12.60
C ASP A 141 0.45 26.80 -11.25
N LEU A 142 -0.17 27.71 -10.50
CA LEU A 142 0.29 28.09 -9.16
C LEU A 142 0.20 26.92 -8.18
N LYS A 143 -0.90 26.16 -8.21
CA LYS A 143 -1.09 24.99 -7.35
C LYS A 143 -0.04 23.92 -7.66
N MET A 144 0.22 23.63 -8.93
CA MET A 144 1.27 22.71 -9.37
C MET A 144 2.66 23.20 -8.94
N LYS A 145 2.95 24.49 -9.04
CA LYS A 145 4.23 25.06 -8.59
C LYS A 145 4.42 24.91 -7.07
N VAL A 146 3.36 25.10 -6.28
CA VAL A 146 3.40 24.89 -4.83
C VAL A 146 3.63 23.41 -4.51
N GLU A 147 2.91 22.52 -5.19
CA GLU A 147 3.07 21.07 -5.05
C GLU A 147 4.49 20.64 -5.40
N MET A 148 5.02 21.04 -6.56
CA MET A 148 6.41 20.77 -6.96
C MET A 148 7.44 21.31 -5.96
N MET A 149 7.22 22.52 -5.41
CA MET A 149 8.14 23.11 -4.43
C MET A 149 8.07 22.36 -3.09
N SER A 150 6.89 21.89 -2.70
CA SER A 150 6.70 21.05 -1.51
C SER A 150 7.32 19.65 -1.70
N GLU A 151 7.15 19.05 -2.88
CA GLU A 151 7.78 17.78 -3.23
C GLU A 151 9.30 17.90 -3.32
N ALA A 152 9.84 18.99 -3.87
CA ALA A 152 11.28 19.25 -3.91
C ALA A 152 11.87 19.50 -2.51
N ALA A 153 11.09 20.05 -1.57
CA ALA A 153 11.49 20.20 -0.17
C ALA A 153 11.50 18.86 0.59
N LEU A 154 10.66 17.89 0.18
CA LEU A 154 10.53 16.57 0.82
C LEU A 154 11.42 15.51 0.17
N ASN A 155 11.61 15.56 -1.15
CA ASN A 155 12.55 14.74 -1.90
C ASN A 155 13.91 15.47 -1.94
N GLY A 156 14.78 15.18 -0.95
CA GLY A 156 16.14 15.73 -0.84
C GLY A 156 17.11 15.28 -1.95
N ASN A 157 16.74 15.43 -3.22
CA ASN A 157 17.53 15.07 -4.39
C ASN A 157 17.53 16.26 -5.37
N GLY A 158 18.12 17.37 -4.93
CA GLY A 158 18.46 18.50 -5.79
C GLY A 158 19.80 18.26 -6.46
N ASP A 159 19.78 17.79 -7.71
CA ASP A 159 20.91 17.90 -8.61
C ASP A 159 20.99 19.37 -9.04
N ASP A 160 21.84 20.15 -8.35
CA ASP A 160 22.07 21.56 -8.64
C ASP A 160 23.04 21.67 -9.82
N LEU A 161 22.48 21.73 -11.02
CA LEU A 161 23.19 22.09 -12.24
C LEU A 161 23.07 23.61 -12.45
N ASN A 162 23.82 24.40 -11.68
CA ASN A 162 24.11 25.79 -12.02
C ASN A 162 25.59 26.12 -11.81
N THR A 163 26.29 26.10 -12.93
CA THR A 163 27.59 26.73 -13.20
C THR A 163 27.68 28.15 -12.65
N TYR A 164 28.49 28.35 -11.61
CA TYR A 164 29.32 29.56 -11.45
C TYR A 164 30.54 29.27 -10.55
N ASP A 165 31.70 29.22 -11.20
CA ASP A 165 33.03 29.65 -10.77
C ASP A 165 33.31 29.76 -9.24
N SER A 166 33.92 28.74 -8.65
CA SER A 166 35.02 28.90 -7.69
C SER A 166 35.66 27.54 -7.39
N ASP A 167 36.99 27.50 -7.51
CA ASP A 167 37.88 26.43 -7.05
C ASP A 167 37.52 25.94 -5.63
N ASP A 168 37.28 24.63 -5.49
CA ASP A 168 37.74 23.76 -4.39
C ASP A 168 36.87 22.48 -4.33
N GLN A 169 37.27 21.48 -5.12
CA GLN A 169 36.74 20.12 -5.00
C GLN A 169 37.41 19.37 -3.85
N GLU A 170 36.88 19.48 -2.63
CA GLU A 170 37.04 18.43 -1.61
C GLU A 170 35.71 17.71 -1.39
N LYS A 171 35.70 16.44 -1.84
CA LYS A 171 34.72 15.38 -1.61
C LYS A 171 33.79 15.62 -0.41
N GLN A 172 32.55 16.08 -0.66
CA GLN A 172 31.49 15.99 0.33
C GLN A 172 31.00 14.55 0.46
N THR A 173 31.67 13.77 1.32
CA THR A 173 31.11 12.54 1.86
C THR A 173 29.76 12.88 2.52
N LYS A 174 28.68 12.19 2.13
CA LYS A 174 27.36 12.29 2.77
C LYS A 174 27.56 12.27 4.29
N LYS A 175 27.35 13.42 4.95
CA LYS A 175 27.51 13.51 6.41
C LYS A 175 26.45 12.61 7.01
N LYS A 176 26.87 11.59 7.77
CA LYS A 176 25.96 10.76 8.57
C LYS A 176 25.01 11.68 9.35
N PRO A 177 23.71 11.34 9.50
CA PRO A 177 22.80 12.09 10.34
C PRO A 177 23.47 12.37 11.70
N ARG A 178 23.41 13.63 12.14
CA ARG A 178 23.95 14.01 13.46
C ARG A 178 23.09 13.35 14.52
N LEU A 179 23.72 12.58 15.39
CA LEU A 179 23.05 11.98 16.54
C LEU A 179 22.70 13.11 17.52
N PHE A 180 21.50 13.13 18.05
CA PHE A 180 21.08 14.11 19.05
C PHE A 180 20.23 13.37 20.07
N CYS A 181 20.63 13.44 21.33
CA CYS A 181 19.84 12.89 22.40
C CYS A 181 19.06 14.03 23.07
N ASP A 182 17.74 13.97 22.97
CA ASP A 182 16.77 14.88 23.56
C ASP A 182 16.64 14.73 25.10
N ILE A 183 17.16 13.64 25.67
CA ILE A 183 17.19 13.42 27.13
C ILE A 183 18.31 14.25 27.80
N CYS A 184 19.48 14.36 27.17
CA CYS A 184 20.66 15.07 27.71
C CYS A 184 20.97 16.40 26.99
N ASP A 185 20.22 16.75 25.95
CA ASP A 185 20.51 17.87 25.03
C ASP A 185 21.94 17.85 24.45
N CYS A 186 22.47 16.65 24.20
CA CYS A 186 23.85 16.45 23.77
C CYS A 186 23.93 15.94 22.33
N PHE A 187 24.75 16.61 21.52
CA PHE A 187 24.93 16.29 20.10
C PHE A 187 26.12 15.35 19.87
N ASP A 188 25.96 14.49 18.86
CA ASP A 188 26.99 13.65 18.24
C ASP A 188 27.66 12.61 19.15
N LEU A 189 27.18 12.44 20.39
CA LEU A 189 27.67 11.47 21.37
C LEU A 189 26.91 10.14 21.34
N HIS A 190 25.59 10.20 21.53
CA HIS A 190 24.66 9.06 21.49
C HIS A 190 23.30 9.52 20.94
N ASP A 191 22.49 8.57 20.49
CA ASP A 191 21.07 8.82 20.22
C ASP A 191 20.25 8.65 21.50
N THR A 192 18.99 9.06 21.49
CA THR A 192 18.06 8.94 22.63
C THR A 192 18.05 7.54 23.25
N GLU A 193 18.05 6.48 22.44
CA GLU A 193 18.00 5.08 22.89
C GLU A 193 19.24 4.63 23.70
N ASP A 194 20.39 5.27 23.48
CA ASP A 194 21.66 4.93 24.12
C ASP A 194 22.00 5.89 25.29
N CYS A 195 21.03 6.70 25.72
CA CYS A 195 21.27 7.68 26.77
C CYS A 195 21.54 7.02 28.12
N PRO A 196 22.72 7.22 28.76
CA PRO A 196 23.02 6.63 30.06
C PRO A 196 22.06 7.12 31.16
N THR A 197 21.45 8.30 30.96
CA THR A 197 20.40 8.84 31.82
C THR A 197 19.10 8.04 31.72
N GLN A 198 18.80 7.44 30.57
CA GLN A 198 17.64 6.57 30.37
C GLN A 198 17.70 5.33 31.27
N ALA A 199 18.90 4.77 31.49
CA ALA A 199 19.12 3.65 32.40
C ALA A 199 18.96 4.00 33.89
N GLN A 200 18.87 5.29 34.25
CA GLN A 200 18.59 5.74 35.62
C GLN A 200 17.10 6.01 35.86
N MET A 201 16.26 6.02 34.83
CA MET A 201 14.81 6.23 34.94
C MET A 201 14.01 4.92 34.99
N SER A 202 14.69 3.76 34.95
CA SER A 202 14.10 2.43 35.02
C SER A 202 13.66 2.04 36.45
N GLU A 203 12.79 2.86 37.04
CA GLU A 203 11.72 2.34 37.89
C GLU A 203 10.48 2.12 37.00
N ASP A 204 10.63 1.24 36.00
CA ASP A 204 9.45 0.71 35.31
C ASP A 204 8.61 -0.04 36.36
N PRO A 205 7.32 0.31 36.52
CA PRO A 205 6.43 -0.46 37.37
C PRO A 205 6.50 -1.94 36.97
N PRO A 206 6.45 -2.88 37.92
CA PRO A 206 6.61 -4.29 37.62
C PRO A 206 5.67 -4.69 36.49
N HIS A 207 6.24 -5.26 35.42
CA HIS A 207 5.45 -5.76 34.29
C HIS A 207 4.35 -6.66 34.82
N SER A 208 3.13 -6.42 34.35
CA SER A 208 1.97 -7.13 34.86
C SER A 208 2.07 -8.63 34.59
N THR A 209 1.96 -9.44 35.65
CA THR A 209 2.11 -10.91 35.65
C THR A 209 0.87 -11.64 35.13
N HIS A 210 0.34 -11.25 33.97
CA HIS A 210 -0.83 -11.92 33.39
C HIS A 210 -0.41 -13.24 32.72
N HIS A 211 -0.73 -14.38 33.37
CA HIS A 211 -0.42 -15.74 32.90
C HIS A 211 -1.49 -16.35 31.97
N GLY A 212 -2.24 -15.54 31.23
CA GLY A 212 -3.30 -16.02 30.31
C GLY A 212 -2.79 -16.64 29.02
N SER A 213 -3.63 -17.44 28.36
CA SER A 213 -3.34 -17.97 27.02
C SER A 213 -3.26 -16.83 25.99
N ARG A 214 -2.37 -16.94 24.99
CA ARG A 214 -2.23 -15.96 23.89
C ARG A 214 -3.52 -15.73 23.10
N SER A 215 -4.47 -16.65 23.18
CA SER A 215 -5.76 -16.61 22.50
C SER A 215 -6.88 -15.95 23.31
N GLU A 216 -6.64 -15.61 24.57
CA GLU A 216 -7.64 -15.02 25.45
C GLU A 216 -7.39 -13.52 25.63
N GLU A 217 -8.47 -12.74 25.49
CA GLU A 217 -8.41 -11.30 25.71
C GLU A 217 -8.20 -11.01 27.19
N ARG A 218 -7.21 -10.17 27.46
CA ARG A 218 -6.85 -9.80 28.83
C ARG A 218 -7.92 -8.85 29.40
N PRO A 219 -8.46 -9.12 30.60
CA PRO A 219 -9.40 -8.21 31.23
C PRO A 219 -8.77 -6.83 31.47
N TYR A 220 -9.36 -5.80 30.85
CA TYR A 220 -9.00 -4.39 31.02
C TYR A 220 -10.24 -3.61 31.46
N CYS A 221 -10.05 -2.73 32.45
CA CYS A 221 -11.10 -1.88 32.97
C CYS A 221 -10.89 -0.47 32.44
N GLU A 222 -11.77 -0.01 31.56
CA GLU A 222 -11.74 1.36 31.03
C GLU A 222 -12.14 2.42 32.07
N ILE A 223 -12.69 1.99 33.21
CA ILE A 223 -13.18 2.88 34.26
C ILE A 223 -12.04 3.36 35.18
N CYS A 224 -11.20 2.43 35.64
CA CYS A 224 -10.02 2.75 36.46
C CYS A 224 -8.69 2.67 35.69
N GLU A 225 -8.76 2.44 34.38
CA GLU A 225 -7.61 2.31 33.46
C GLU A 225 -6.59 1.23 33.88
N MET A 226 -7.03 0.22 34.64
CA MET A 226 -6.18 -0.89 35.10
C MET A 226 -6.55 -2.23 34.46
N PHE A 227 -5.52 -3.04 34.23
CA PHE A 227 -5.70 -4.44 33.87
C PHE A 227 -6.01 -5.31 35.09
N GLY A 228 -6.83 -6.35 34.91
CA GLY A 228 -7.09 -7.38 35.94
C GLY A 228 -8.57 -7.64 36.23
N HIS A 229 -9.47 -6.80 35.72
CA HIS A 229 -10.92 -7.01 35.74
C HIS A 229 -11.55 -6.29 34.54
N TRP A 230 -12.79 -6.64 34.19
CA TRP A 230 -13.57 -5.93 33.18
C TRP A 230 -14.28 -4.73 33.80
N ALA A 231 -14.60 -3.72 32.99
CA ALA A 231 -15.38 -2.56 33.42
C ALA A 231 -16.69 -2.95 34.15
N THR A 232 -17.31 -4.07 33.79
CA THR A 232 -18.54 -4.61 34.44
C THR A 232 -18.36 -5.03 35.89
N ASN A 233 -17.12 -5.22 36.34
CA ASN A 233 -16.75 -5.69 37.67
C ASN A 233 -15.92 -4.64 38.43
N CYS A 234 -15.87 -3.41 37.93
CA CYS A 234 -15.17 -2.30 38.58
C CYS A 234 -15.95 -1.84 39.80
N ASN A 235 -15.28 -1.74 40.95
CA ASN A 235 -15.83 -1.10 42.12
C ASN A 235 -15.43 0.38 42.11
N ASP A 236 -16.23 1.20 41.43
CA ASP A 236 -15.94 2.61 41.15
C ASP A 236 -16.10 3.53 42.37
N ASP A 237 -16.54 2.97 43.50
CA ASP A 237 -16.82 3.69 44.75
C ASP A 237 -15.57 3.96 45.63
N GLU A 238 -14.37 3.59 45.18
CA GLU A 238 -13.10 3.90 45.87
C GLU A 238 -12.20 4.81 45.01
N THR A 239 -12.61 6.07 44.82
CA THR A 239 -11.71 7.15 44.37
C THR A 239 -11.51 8.17 45.50
N PHE A 240 -10.25 8.30 45.93
CA PHE A 240 -9.67 9.50 46.53
C PHE A 240 -8.66 10.08 45.54
#